data_AF-A0A975VNF6-F1
#
_entry.id   AF-A0A975VNF6-F1
#
_cell.length_a   1.000
_cell.length_b   1.000
_cell.length_c   1.000
_cell.angle_alpha   90.00
_cell.angle_beta   90.00
_cell.angle_gamma   90.00
#
_symmetry.space_group_name_H-M   'P 1'
#
loop_
_entity.id
_entity.type
_entity.pdbx_description
1 polymer ?
#
loop_
_entity_poly.entity_id
_entity_poly.type
_entity_poly.pdbx_seq_one_letter_code
_entity_poly.pdbx_strand_id
1 'polypeptide(L)'
;MITDIECRSEIGPSLDRAKLKPYWQEYFDFSREAPELHALTQAAFQAALDGVRTQARPFLDAQQAISEILTRFGAQHNFHRQFNERFDSKPSQVLGMQLYEVVTGDSDWWVYLPTQHSGHAFPHATYFMPRDDVRYECLVRSHAI
;
A
#
# COMPACT_ATOMS: atom_id res chain seq x y z
N MET A 1 3.78 7.81 -5.85
CA MET A 1 3.71 8.98 -4.94
C MET A 1 2.29 9.14 -4.41
N ILE A 2 2.07 9.72 -3.22
CA ILE A 2 0.73 9.87 -2.65
C ILE A 2 0.45 11.33 -2.29
N THR A 3 -0.79 11.77 -2.41
CA THR A 3 -1.27 13.07 -1.92
C THR A 3 -2.57 12.94 -1.13
N ASP A 4 -2.91 13.97 -0.35
CA ASP A 4 -4.22 14.11 0.29
C ASP A 4 -5.33 14.42 -0.72
N ILE A 5 -6.59 14.33 -0.28
CA ILE A 5 -7.77 14.58 -1.14
C ILE A 5 -7.84 15.98 -1.74
N GLU A 6 -7.14 16.95 -1.15
CA GLU A 6 -7.05 18.31 -1.64
C GLU A 6 -5.88 18.52 -2.63
N CYS A 7 -5.06 17.49 -2.88
CA CYS A 7 -3.85 17.54 -3.68
C CYS A 7 -2.84 18.59 -3.18
N ARG A 8 -2.78 18.82 -1.85
CA ARG A 8 -1.95 19.88 -1.26
C ARG A 8 -0.66 19.39 -0.64
N SER A 9 -0.68 18.19 -0.08
CA SER A 9 0.47 17.61 0.62
C SER A 9 1.01 16.45 -0.20
N GLU A 10 2.32 16.44 -0.43
CA GLU A 10 3.01 15.25 -0.86
C GLU A 10 3.22 14.35 0.36
N ILE A 11 2.61 13.17 0.31
CA ILE A 11 2.79 12.09 1.25
C ILE A 11 3.69 11.07 0.55
N GLY A 12 4.98 11.41 0.48
CA GLY A 12 6.03 10.58 -0.11
C GLY A 12 6.74 9.73 0.95
N PRO A 13 7.37 8.59 0.57
CA PRO A 13 7.92 7.66 1.54
C PRO A 13 9.24 8.20 2.06
N SER A 14 9.18 8.90 3.19
CA SER A 14 10.25 8.72 4.14
C SER A 14 9.90 7.45 4.93
N LEU A 15 10.18 6.27 4.36
CA LEU A 15 10.32 5.01 5.12
C LEU A 15 11.58 5.05 6.02
N ASP A 16 11.87 6.23 6.55
CA ASP A 16 12.95 6.50 7.47
C ASP A 16 12.55 5.94 8.83
N ARG A 17 13.20 4.83 9.19
CA ARG A 17 12.97 4.11 10.44
C ARG A 17 13.05 5.04 11.66
N ALA A 18 13.85 6.11 11.59
CA ALA A 18 14.01 7.05 12.70
C ALA A 18 12.76 7.93 12.92
N LYS A 19 11.91 8.09 11.91
CA LYS A 19 10.70 8.93 11.95
C LYS A 19 9.42 8.11 12.08
N LEU A 20 9.49 6.81 11.78
CA LEU A 20 8.36 5.90 11.84
C LEU A 20 8.06 5.45 13.26
N LYS A 21 6.80 5.09 13.49
CA LYS A 21 6.36 4.54 14.78
C LYS A 21 6.92 3.12 14.99
N PRO A 22 7.10 2.67 16.24
CA PRO A 22 7.71 1.37 16.54
C PRO A 22 7.04 0.17 15.87
N TYR A 23 5.72 0.23 15.62
CA TYR A 23 4.98 -0.86 14.97
C TYR A 23 5.42 -1.13 13.52
N TRP A 24 6.20 -0.25 12.89
CA TRP A 24 6.80 -0.49 11.56
C TRP A 24 7.92 -1.52 11.60
N GLN A 25 8.49 -1.78 12.77
CA GLN A 25 9.60 -2.71 12.93
C GLN A 25 9.26 -4.09 12.36
N GLU A 26 8.05 -4.56 12.58
CA GLU A 26 7.65 -5.88 12.14
C GLU A 26 7.48 -6.01 10.62
N TYR A 27 7.11 -4.92 9.94
CA TYR A 27 7.17 -4.88 8.48
C TYR A 27 8.61 -4.95 7.97
N PHE A 28 9.55 -4.25 8.63
CA PHE A 28 10.97 -4.36 8.28
C PHE A 28 11.55 -5.75 8.57
N ASP A 29 11.11 -6.40 9.64
CA ASP A 29 11.48 -7.77 9.97
C ASP A 29 10.87 -8.74 8.94
N PHE A 30 9.62 -8.53 8.52
CA PHE A 30 8.99 -9.29 7.44
C PHE A 30 9.79 -9.21 6.14
N SER A 31 10.17 -8.01 5.72
CA SER A 31 10.98 -7.78 4.52
C SER A 31 12.36 -8.48 4.60
N ARG A 32 12.98 -8.51 5.78
CA ARG A 32 14.32 -9.08 6.00
C ARG A 32 14.31 -10.60 6.22
N GLU A 33 13.37 -11.10 7.02
CA GLU A 33 13.38 -12.46 7.57
C GLU A 33 12.46 -13.42 6.80
N ALA A 34 11.56 -12.88 5.98
CA ALA A 34 10.74 -13.66 5.04
C ALA A 34 10.77 -13.04 3.63
N PRO A 35 11.96 -12.86 3.02
CA PRO A 35 12.11 -12.13 1.76
C PRO A 35 11.31 -12.77 0.60
N GLU A 36 11.14 -14.09 0.60
CA GLU A 36 10.33 -14.79 -0.41
C GLU A 36 8.83 -14.47 -0.27
N LEU A 37 8.30 -14.47 0.95
CA LEU A 37 6.91 -14.10 1.22
C LEU A 37 6.68 -12.61 0.93
N HIS A 38 7.64 -11.77 1.28
CA HIS A 38 7.64 -10.36 0.97
C HIS A 38 7.59 -10.14 -0.55
N ALA A 39 8.46 -10.78 -1.32
CA ALA A 39 8.49 -10.65 -2.77
C ALA A 39 7.18 -11.12 -3.42
N LEU A 40 6.59 -12.23 -2.95
CA LEU A 40 5.31 -12.74 -3.44
C LEU A 40 4.16 -11.75 -3.22
N THR A 41 4.08 -11.19 -2.03
CA THR A 41 3.04 -10.22 -1.65
C THR A 41 3.23 -8.89 -2.35
N GLN A 42 4.46 -8.43 -2.50
CA GLN A 42 4.81 -7.24 -3.28
C GLN A 42 4.41 -7.39 -4.75
N ALA A 43 4.72 -8.52 -5.38
CA ALA A 43 4.33 -8.79 -6.76
C ALA A 43 2.80 -8.83 -6.93
N ALA A 44 2.08 -9.36 -5.94
CA ALA A 44 0.62 -9.38 -5.96
C ALA A 44 0.02 -7.97 -5.82
N PHE A 45 0.59 -7.12 -4.95
CA PHE A 45 0.17 -5.72 -4.84
C PHE A 45 0.45 -4.94 -6.12
N GLN A 46 1.61 -5.12 -6.74
CA GLN A 46 1.93 -4.46 -8.01
C GLN A 46 0.92 -4.84 -9.09
N ALA A 47 0.61 -6.14 -9.22
CA ALA A 47 -0.39 -6.62 -10.17
C ALA A 47 -1.79 -6.03 -9.90
N ALA A 48 -2.16 -5.85 -8.63
CA ALA A 48 -3.43 -5.20 -8.28
C ALA A 48 -3.45 -3.72 -8.70
N LEU A 49 -2.36 -2.97 -8.45
CA LEU A 49 -2.22 -1.57 -8.88
C LEU A 49 -2.27 -1.44 -10.40
N ASP A 50 -1.53 -2.28 -11.12
CA ASP A 50 -1.52 -2.28 -12.58
C ASP A 50 -2.91 -2.58 -13.14
N GLY A 51 -3.63 -3.53 -12.53
CA GLY A 51 -5.00 -3.87 -12.90
C GLY A 51 -5.96 -2.69 -12.77
N VAL A 52 -5.95 -1.99 -11.64
CA VAL A 52 -6.87 -0.86 -11.41
C VAL A 52 -6.49 0.38 -12.23
N ARG A 53 -5.22 0.55 -12.60
CA ARG A 53 -4.72 1.71 -13.39
C ARG A 53 -5.34 1.79 -14.78
N THR A 54 -5.70 0.64 -15.35
CA THR A 54 -6.35 0.54 -16.66
C THR A 54 -7.84 0.88 -16.63
N GLN A 55 -8.44 1.01 -15.44
CA GLN A 55 -9.85 1.32 -15.29
C GLN A 55 -10.12 2.80 -15.59
N ALA A 56 -11.36 3.10 -16.02
CA ALA A 56 -11.79 4.49 -16.25
C ALA A 56 -11.71 5.34 -14.97
N ARG A 57 -11.93 4.71 -13.80
CA ARG A 57 -11.80 5.33 -12.48
C ARG A 57 -10.88 4.45 -11.61
N PRO A 58 -9.56 4.62 -11.69
CA PRO A 58 -8.63 3.81 -10.92
C PRO A 58 -8.87 3.98 -9.43
N PHE A 59 -9.11 2.86 -8.76
CA PHE A 59 -9.45 2.81 -7.34
C PHE A 59 -8.93 1.50 -6.76
N LEU A 60 -8.33 1.58 -5.58
CA LEU A 60 -7.87 0.44 -4.78
C LEU A 60 -8.32 0.63 -3.33
N ASP A 61 -9.16 -0.28 -2.85
CA ASP A 61 -9.46 -0.42 -1.42
C ASP A 61 -8.40 -1.34 -0.79
N ALA A 62 -7.67 -0.82 0.19
CA ALA A 62 -6.59 -1.57 0.84
C ALA A 62 -7.10 -2.83 1.53
N GLN A 63 -8.25 -2.77 2.21
CA GLN A 63 -8.79 -3.90 2.94
C GLN A 63 -9.19 -5.02 1.99
N GLN A 64 -9.80 -4.67 0.85
CA GLN A 64 -10.16 -5.62 -0.19
C GLN A 64 -8.91 -6.25 -0.80
N ALA A 65 -7.94 -5.45 -1.23
CA ALA A 65 -6.69 -5.93 -1.85
C ALA A 65 -5.92 -6.87 -0.92
N ILE A 66 -5.77 -6.50 0.36
CA ILE A 66 -5.11 -7.32 1.38
C ILE A 66 -5.87 -8.64 1.58
N SER A 67 -7.20 -8.60 1.67
CA SER A 67 -8.02 -9.80 1.88
C SER A 67 -7.95 -10.78 0.71
N GLU A 68 -7.91 -10.27 -0.52
CA GLU A 68 -7.74 -11.08 -1.73
C GLU A 68 -6.38 -11.79 -1.74
N ILE A 69 -5.29 -11.07 -1.42
CA ILE A 69 -3.94 -11.65 -1.31
C ILE A 69 -3.87 -12.71 -0.22
N LEU A 70 -4.39 -12.41 0.99
CA LEU A 70 -4.39 -13.36 2.11
C LEU A 70 -5.21 -14.62 1.82
N THR A 71 -6.33 -14.49 1.11
CA THR A 71 -7.16 -15.63 0.69
C THR A 71 -6.40 -16.47 -0.33
N ARG A 72 -5.86 -15.84 -1.37
CA ARG A 72 -5.13 -16.51 -2.46
C ARG A 72 -3.91 -17.27 -1.92
N PHE A 73 -3.08 -16.62 -1.13
CA PHE A 73 -1.84 -17.22 -0.61
C PHE A 73 -2.07 -18.13 0.59
N GLY A 74 -3.16 -17.94 1.33
CA GLY A 74 -3.62 -18.94 2.30
C GLY A 74 -3.93 -20.27 1.62
N ALA A 75 -4.63 -20.25 0.49
CA ALA A 75 -4.99 -21.45 -0.25
C ALA A 75 -3.81 -22.11 -0.99
N GLN A 76 -2.87 -21.31 -1.51
CA GLN A 76 -1.81 -21.81 -2.41
C GLN A 76 -0.45 -22.05 -1.72
N HIS A 77 -0.16 -21.35 -0.63
CA HIS A 77 1.22 -21.25 -0.11
C HIS A 77 1.34 -21.44 1.41
N ASN A 78 0.28 -21.80 2.13
CA ASN A 78 0.27 -21.86 3.60
C ASN A 78 0.75 -20.54 4.25
N PHE A 79 0.50 -19.41 3.58
CA PHE A 79 1.07 -18.10 3.96
C PHE A 79 0.81 -17.75 5.43
N HIS A 80 -0.42 -17.91 5.90
CA HIS A 80 -0.80 -17.63 7.30
C HIS A 80 0.05 -18.41 8.29
N ARG A 81 0.32 -19.69 8.01
CA ARG A 81 1.14 -20.52 8.87
C ARG A 81 2.59 -20.02 8.87
N GLN A 82 3.18 -19.84 7.70
CA GLN A 82 4.59 -19.41 7.59
C GLN A 82 4.81 -18.02 8.20
N PHE A 83 3.82 -17.14 8.08
CA PHE A 83 3.85 -15.81 8.68
C PHE A 83 3.77 -15.89 10.21
N ASN A 84 2.74 -16.56 10.74
CA ASN A 84 2.50 -16.63 12.18
C ASN A 84 3.55 -17.46 12.94
N GLU A 85 4.33 -18.30 12.25
CA GLU A 85 5.49 -18.98 12.84
C GLU A 85 6.68 -18.03 13.11
N ARG A 86 6.69 -16.84 12.51
CA ARG A 86 7.82 -15.88 12.55
C ARG A 86 7.47 -14.52 13.14
N PHE A 87 6.21 -14.09 13.03
CA PHE A 87 5.77 -12.74 13.36
C PHE A 87 4.56 -12.79 14.31
N ASP A 88 4.49 -11.84 15.23
CA ASP A 88 3.44 -11.71 16.25
C ASP A 88 2.23 -10.88 15.75
N SER A 89 2.46 -9.99 14.79
CA SER A 89 1.41 -9.17 14.18
C SER A 89 0.44 -9.98 13.36
N LYS A 90 -0.75 -9.39 13.18
CA LYS A 90 -1.69 -9.87 12.16
C LYS A 90 -1.10 -9.63 10.77
N PRO A 91 -1.15 -10.63 9.87
CA PRO A 91 -0.65 -10.46 8.50
C PRO A 91 -1.25 -9.24 7.79
N SER A 92 -2.54 -8.95 8.01
CA SER A 92 -3.21 -7.79 7.40
C SER A 92 -2.57 -6.44 7.75
N GLN A 93 -2.00 -6.32 8.95
CA GLN A 93 -1.35 -5.08 9.39
C GLN A 93 -0.02 -4.89 8.66
N VAL A 94 0.80 -5.94 8.58
CA VAL A 94 2.09 -5.89 7.86
C VAL A 94 1.87 -5.71 6.36
N LEU A 95 0.88 -6.39 5.79
CA LEU A 95 0.52 -6.20 4.38
C LEU A 95 -0.03 -4.81 4.09
N GLY A 96 -0.67 -4.14 5.06
CA GLY A 96 -1.05 -2.74 4.91
C GLY A 96 0.16 -1.79 4.82
N MET A 97 1.23 -2.06 5.60
CA MET A 97 2.47 -1.29 5.52
C MET A 97 3.20 -1.52 4.19
N GLN A 98 3.20 -2.77 3.73
CA GLN A 98 3.76 -3.12 2.43
C GLN A 98 2.97 -2.48 1.28
N LEU A 99 1.63 -2.50 1.32
CA LEU A 99 0.82 -1.79 0.31
C LEU A 99 1.15 -0.30 0.30
N TYR A 100 1.28 0.33 1.47
CA TYR A 100 1.69 1.72 1.56
C TYR A 100 3.07 1.97 0.92
N GLU A 101 4.07 1.12 1.18
CA GLU A 101 5.37 1.18 0.48
C GLU A 101 5.19 1.11 -1.04
N VAL A 102 4.42 0.14 -1.53
CA VAL A 102 4.25 -0.07 -2.98
C VAL A 102 3.58 1.15 -3.63
N VAL A 103 2.51 1.69 -3.04
CA VAL A 103 1.81 2.87 -3.59
C VAL A 103 2.66 4.14 -3.51
N THR A 104 3.41 4.32 -2.41
CA THR A 104 4.30 5.47 -2.27
C THR A 104 5.47 5.42 -3.26
N GLY A 105 5.99 4.23 -3.54
CA GLY A 105 7.03 3.98 -4.54
C GLY A 105 6.56 3.97 -6.00
N ASP A 106 5.25 4.03 -6.26
CA ASP A 106 4.70 4.09 -7.61
C ASP A 106 5.12 5.38 -8.35
N SER A 107 5.31 5.30 -9.66
CA SER A 107 5.57 6.44 -10.53
C SER A 107 4.36 7.36 -10.67
N ASP A 108 3.15 6.81 -10.51
CA ASP A 108 1.92 7.59 -10.57
C ASP A 108 1.59 8.28 -9.23
N TRP A 109 0.80 9.34 -9.33
CA TRP A 109 0.21 9.99 -8.17
C TRP A 109 -1.08 9.30 -7.75
N TRP A 110 -1.15 8.95 -6.48
CA TRP A 110 -2.34 8.38 -5.87
C TRP A 110 -2.92 9.36 -4.86
N VAL A 111 -4.23 9.58 -4.90
CA VAL A 111 -4.94 10.27 -3.82
C VAL A 111 -5.29 9.24 -2.76
N TYR A 112 -4.98 9.57 -1.51
CA TYR A 112 -5.26 8.71 -0.36
C TYR A 112 -6.41 9.27 0.49
N LEU A 113 -7.30 8.38 0.93
CA LEU A 113 -8.37 8.68 1.88
C LEU A 113 -8.39 7.63 3.01
N PRO A 114 -8.20 8.03 4.29
CA PRO A 114 -8.41 7.13 5.43
C PRO A 114 -9.89 6.78 5.56
N THR A 115 -10.21 5.51 5.78
CA THR A 115 -11.61 5.04 5.91
C THR A 115 -12.05 4.78 7.35
N GLN A 116 -11.13 4.68 8.32
CA GLN A 116 -11.48 4.50 9.74
C GLN A 116 -10.73 5.43 10.69
N HIS A 117 -9.39 5.43 10.66
CA HIS A 117 -8.58 6.18 11.63
C HIS A 117 -7.60 7.12 10.92
N SER A 118 -7.65 8.41 11.24
CA SER A 118 -6.71 9.40 10.73
C SER A 118 -5.27 9.03 11.14
N GLY A 119 -4.36 8.96 10.18
CA GLY A 119 -2.93 8.65 10.41
C GLY A 119 -2.59 7.15 10.48
N HIS A 120 -3.57 6.27 10.32
CA HIS A 120 -3.37 4.81 10.26
C HIS A 120 -3.62 4.31 8.82
N ALA A 121 -2.76 4.72 7.90
CA ALA A 121 -2.91 4.54 6.45
C ALA A 121 -2.81 3.08 5.94
N PHE A 122 -2.83 2.07 6.80
CA PHE A 122 -2.51 0.70 6.42
C PHE A 122 -3.71 -0.02 5.79
N PRO A 123 -4.60 -0.70 6.53
CA PRO A 123 -5.61 -1.54 5.91
C PRO A 123 -6.89 -0.74 5.61
N HIS A 124 -7.00 0.47 6.13
CA HIS A 124 -8.22 1.29 6.14
C HIS A 124 -7.95 2.55 5.33
N ALA A 125 -7.60 2.30 4.08
CA ALA A 125 -7.17 3.28 3.12
C ALA A 125 -7.80 2.98 1.78
N THR A 126 -8.24 4.05 1.12
CA THR A 126 -8.58 4.00 -0.28
C THR A 126 -7.57 4.83 -1.06
N TYR A 127 -7.05 4.25 -2.13
CA TYR A 127 -6.19 4.91 -3.09
C TYR A 127 -6.93 5.07 -4.41
N PHE A 128 -6.90 6.25 -5.02
CA PHE A 128 -7.56 6.48 -6.30
C PHE A 128 -6.88 7.55 -7.13
N MET A 129 -7.16 7.55 -8.44
CA MET A 129 -6.69 8.57 -9.38
C MET A 129 -7.89 9.34 -9.94
N PRO A 130 -8.21 10.54 -9.43
CA PRO A 130 -9.30 11.36 -9.95
C PRO A 130 -8.83 12.09 -11.22
N ARG A 131 -8.65 11.35 -12.32
CA ARG A 131 -8.11 11.89 -13.58
C ARG A 131 -8.92 13.05 -14.17
N ASP A 132 -10.19 13.17 -13.80
CA ASP A 132 -11.08 14.27 -14.23
C ASP A 132 -11.02 15.51 -13.30
N ASP A 133 -10.25 15.46 -12.19
CA ASP A 133 -10.10 16.58 -11.26
C ASP A 133 -8.93 17.48 -11.69
N VAL A 134 -9.24 18.74 -11.98
CA VAL A 134 -8.26 19.75 -12.41
C VAL A 134 -7.11 19.90 -11.42
N ARG A 135 -7.35 19.76 -10.11
CA ARG A 135 -6.30 19.86 -9.09
C ARG A 135 -5.30 18.72 -9.21
N TYR A 136 -5.81 17.51 -9.45
CA TYR A 136 -5.00 16.32 -9.67
C TYR A 136 -4.20 16.44 -10.98
N GLU A 137 -4.83 16.89 -12.07
CA GLU A 137 -4.10 17.14 -13.32
C GLU A 137 -2.98 18.16 -13.15
N CYS A 138 -3.23 19.26 -12.43
CA CYS A 138 -2.20 20.25 -12.12
C CYS A 138 -1.04 19.66 -11.32
N LEU A 139 -1.33 18.85 -10.29
CA LEU A 139 -0.32 18.17 -9.49
C LEU A 139 0.56 17.26 -10.36
N VAL A 140 -0.06 16.38 -11.15
CA VAL A 140 0.64 15.44 -12.03
C VAL A 140 1.52 16.20 -13.03
N ARG A 141 1.00 17.25 -13.67
CA ARG A 141 1.78 18.06 -14.63
C ARG A 141 2.96 18.78 -13.98
N SER A 142 2.82 19.27 -12.75
CA SER A 142 3.91 19.95 -12.05
C SER A 142 5.07 19.02 -11.65
N HIS A 143 4.85 17.71 -11.66
CA HIS A 143 5.84 16.69 -11.31
C HIS A 143 6.23 15.79 -12.50
N ALA A 144 5.71 16.06 -13.70
CA ALA A 144 6.16 15.42 -14.93
C ALA A 144 7.47 16.10 -15.38
N ILE A 145 8.61 15.47 -15.06
CA ILE A 145 9.95 15.86 -15.52
C ILE A 145 10.24 15.21 -16.87
#